data_AF-A0A812XLA0-F1
#
_entry.id   AF-A0A812XLA0-F1
#
_cell.length_a   1.000
_cell.length_b   1.000
_cell.length_c   1.000
_cell.angle_alpha   90.00
_cell.angle_beta   90.00
_cell.angle_gamma   90.00
#
_symmetry.space_group_name_H-M   'P 1'
#
loop_
_entity.id
_entity.type
_entity.pdbx_description
1 polymer ?
#
loop_
_entity_poly.entity_id
_entity_poly.type
_entity_poly.pdbx_seq_one_letter_code
_entity_poly.pdbx_strand_id
1 'polypeptide(L)'
;RPGLARPVFVDCDFQEFADALAKEFEEDSEAQAKLGATVAAIRRLSDRYLMLTPPYVVLITRTFVTLEGLVDRVDPDYNIYTMALPVTLRRLLSPATAEAREALRERLLTEDGEVKWNQLE
;
A
#
# COMPACT_ATOMS: atom_id res chain seq x y z
N ARG A 1 -4.70 26.54 -20.95
CA ARG A 1 -4.30 27.17 -22.23
C ARG A 1 -5.37 26.82 -23.27
N PRO A 2 -5.84 27.76 -24.12
CA PRO A 2 -6.80 27.43 -25.16
C PRO A 2 -6.12 26.47 -26.16
N GLY A 3 -6.70 25.29 -26.42
CA GLY A 3 -6.21 24.34 -27.43
C GLY A 3 -5.53 23.05 -26.93
N LEU A 4 -5.42 22.81 -25.62
CA LEU A 4 -5.04 21.47 -25.14
C LEU A 4 -6.26 20.55 -25.24
N ALA A 5 -6.17 19.55 -26.12
CA ALA A 5 -7.12 18.44 -26.16
C ALA A 5 -7.30 17.89 -24.74
N ARG A 6 -8.54 17.64 -24.33
CA ARG A 6 -8.81 17.03 -23.02
C ARG A 6 -8.10 15.67 -22.97
N PRO A 7 -7.45 15.31 -21.86
CA PRO A 7 -6.86 13.99 -21.73
C PRO A 7 -7.94 12.93 -21.96
N VAL A 8 -7.63 11.97 -22.83
CA VAL A 8 -8.48 10.80 -23.08
C VAL A 8 -8.10 9.76 -22.04
N PHE A 9 -9.02 9.43 -21.15
CA PHE A 9 -8.83 8.37 -20.18
C PHE A 9 -9.24 7.04 -20.80
N VAL A 10 -8.43 6.02 -20.58
CA VAL A 10 -8.65 4.64 -21.03
C VAL A 10 -8.60 3.76 -19.79
N ASP A 11 -9.39 2.69 -19.78
CA ASP A 11 -9.37 1.72 -18.70
C ASP A 11 -7.97 1.08 -18.60
N CYS A 12 -7.46 1.01 -17.38
CA CYS A 12 -6.17 0.42 -17.08
C CYS A 12 -6.37 -1.04 -16.65
N ASP A 13 -5.56 -1.94 -17.21
CA ASP A 13 -5.53 -3.32 -16.77
C ASP A 13 -4.87 -3.43 -15.37
N PHE A 14 -5.37 -4.36 -14.55
CA PHE A 14 -4.86 -4.54 -13.19
C PHE A 14 -3.38 -4.93 -13.18
N GLN A 15 -2.95 -5.82 -14.09
CA GLN A 15 -1.57 -6.28 -14.13
C GLN A 15 -0.64 -5.15 -14.58
N GLU A 16 -1.08 -4.36 -15.56
CA GLU A 16 -0.33 -3.18 -16.01
C GLU A 16 -0.07 -2.20 -14.86
N PHE A 17 -1.11 -1.88 -14.08
CA PHE A 17 -0.96 -1.00 -12.91
C PHE A 17 -0.09 -1.62 -11.83
N ALA A 18 -0.25 -2.91 -11.55
CA ALA A 18 0.55 -3.63 -10.56
C ALA A 18 2.03 -3.63 -10.93
N ASP A 19 2.36 -3.89 -12.20
CA ASP A 19 3.74 -3.87 -12.71
C ASP A 19 4.34 -2.46 -12.64
N ALA A 20 3.55 -1.43 -12.97
CA ALA A 20 3.98 -0.04 -12.85
C ALA A 20 4.25 0.34 -11.38
N LEU A 21 3.40 -0.09 -10.46
CA LEU A 21 3.58 0.13 -9.03
C LEU A 21 4.81 -0.60 -8.50
N ALA A 22 5.00 -1.87 -8.87
CA ALA A 22 6.16 -2.66 -8.46
C ALA A 22 7.46 -1.98 -8.92
N LYS A 23 7.50 -1.51 -10.17
CA LYS A 23 8.64 -0.77 -10.72
C LYS A 23 8.98 0.49 -9.90
N GLU A 24 7.98 1.28 -9.52
CA GLU A 24 8.23 2.48 -8.68
C GLU A 24 8.81 2.15 -7.30
N PHE A 25 8.48 0.97 -6.75
CA PHE A 25 8.97 0.50 -5.46
C PHE A 25 10.35 -0.18 -5.56
N GLU A 26 10.68 -0.77 -6.71
CA GLU A 26 12.03 -1.29 -6.99
C GLU A 26 13.04 -0.18 -7.22
N GLU A 27 12.62 0.92 -7.86
CA GLU A 27 13.49 2.08 -8.12
C GLU A 27 13.80 2.88 -6.84
N ASP A 28 12.94 2.80 -5.82
CA ASP A 28 13.06 3.56 -4.57
C ASP A 28 13.19 2.60 -3.38
N SER A 29 14.43 2.23 -3.05
CA SER A 29 14.73 1.30 -1.95
C SER A 29 14.19 1.77 -0.60
N GLU A 30 13.98 3.08 -0.41
CA GLU A 30 13.43 3.62 0.83
C GLU A 30 11.90 3.52 0.88
N ALA A 31 11.22 3.30 -0.26
CA ALA A 31 9.76 3.16 -0.32
C ALA A 31 9.22 1.95 0.45
N GLN A 32 10.06 1.00 0.84
CA GLN A 32 9.68 -0.13 1.70
C GLN A 32 9.88 0.15 3.20
N ALA A 33 10.61 1.21 3.56
CA ALA A 33 11.00 1.52 4.94
C ALA A 33 10.41 2.84 5.44
N LYS A 34 10.18 3.82 4.56
CA LYS A 34 9.68 5.16 4.90
C LYS A 34 8.42 5.50 4.14
N LEU A 35 7.39 5.91 4.88
CA LEU A 35 6.10 6.33 4.34
C LEU A 35 6.24 7.52 3.37
N GLY A 36 7.11 8.48 3.66
CA GLY A 36 7.39 9.61 2.78
C GLY A 36 7.85 9.16 1.40
N ALA A 37 8.75 8.17 1.33
CA ALA A 37 9.25 7.61 0.07
C ALA A 37 8.15 6.82 -0.66
N THR A 38 7.36 6.02 0.05
CA THR A 38 6.20 5.30 -0.52
C THR A 38 5.17 6.25 -1.13
N VAL A 39 4.86 7.35 -0.44
CA VAL A 39 3.92 8.36 -0.93
C VAL A 39 4.49 9.08 -2.15
N ALA A 40 5.81 9.32 -2.20
CA ALA A 40 6.47 9.87 -3.37
C ALA A 40 6.39 8.92 -4.57
N ALA A 41 6.63 7.62 -4.37
CA ALA A 41 6.50 6.58 -5.40
C ALA A 41 5.06 6.53 -5.96
N ILE A 42 4.04 6.46 -5.09
CA ILE A 42 2.64 6.47 -5.53
C ILE A 42 2.29 7.78 -6.24
N ARG A 43 2.85 8.92 -5.81
CA ARG A 43 2.63 10.20 -6.46
C ARG A 43 3.19 10.23 -7.88
N ARG A 44 4.34 9.61 -8.16
CA ARG A 44 4.90 9.52 -9.52
C ARG A 44 3.96 8.81 -10.49
N LEU A 45 3.21 7.81 -10.01
CA LEU A 45 2.18 7.15 -10.82
C LEU A 45 1.04 8.09 -11.28
N SER A 46 0.79 9.20 -10.57
CA SER A 46 -0.26 10.16 -10.95
C SER A 46 0.01 10.90 -12.27
N ASP A 47 1.23 10.84 -12.78
CA ASP A 47 1.57 11.39 -14.10
C ASP A 47 0.95 10.56 -15.25
N ARG A 48 0.68 9.27 -15.00
CA ARG A 48 0.14 8.34 -16.01
C ARG A 48 -1.24 7.80 -15.65
N TYR A 49 -1.55 7.65 -14.37
CA TYR A 49 -2.78 7.04 -13.89
C TYR A 49 -3.69 8.07 -13.22
N LEU A 50 -4.99 7.99 -13.52
CA LEU A 50 -6.00 8.82 -12.85
C LEU A 50 -6.25 8.30 -11.44
N MET A 51 -5.70 8.99 -10.44
CA MET A 51 -5.89 8.64 -9.03
C MET A 51 -7.22 9.16 -8.49
N LEU A 52 -8.14 8.26 -8.14
CA LEU A 52 -9.46 8.59 -7.54
C LEU A 52 -9.42 8.60 -6.00
N THR A 53 -8.29 9.05 -5.42
CA THR A 53 -8.11 9.03 -3.96
C THR A 53 -8.97 10.12 -3.29
N PRO A 54 -9.83 9.78 -2.31
CA PRO A 54 -10.62 10.79 -1.61
C PRO A 54 -9.76 11.84 -0.89
N PRO A 55 -10.18 13.13 -0.84
CA PRO A 55 -9.36 14.22 -0.28
C PRO A 55 -8.91 14.00 1.17
N TYR A 56 -9.75 13.38 2.00
CA TYR A 56 -9.42 13.14 3.41
C TYR A 56 -8.23 12.18 3.57
N VAL A 57 -8.05 11.21 2.65
CA VAL A 57 -6.91 10.29 2.68
C VAL A 57 -5.61 11.07 2.48
N VAL A 58 -5.58 12.00 1.53
CA VAL A 58 -4.41 12.86 1.27
C VAL A 58 -4.05 13.69 2.50
N LEU A 59 -5.04 14.22 3.21
CA LEU A 59 -4.82 15.00 4.44
C LEU A 59 -4.25 14.15 5.58
N ILE A 60 -4.77 12.94 5.75
CA ILE A 60 -4.28 11.98 6.75
C ILE A 60 -2.85 11.57 6.41
N THR A 61 -2.58 11.21 5.16
CA THR A 61 -1.23 10.86 4.67
C THR A 61 -0.24 11.99 4.91
N ARG A 62 -0.59 13.25 4.58
CA ARG A 62 0.28 14.40 4.86
C ARG A 62 0.62 14.53 6.34
N THR A 63 -0.34 14.26 7.21
CA THR A 63 -0.13 14.31 8.67
C THR A 63 0.87 13.24 9.11
N PHE A 64 0.71 12.00 8.64
CA PHE A 64 1.65 10.92 8.96
C PHE A 64 3.06 11.17 8.41
N VAL A 65 3.21 11.63 7.17
CA VAL A 65 4.52 11.97 6.60
C VAL A 65 5.20 13.09 7.40
N THR A 66 4.45 14.06 7.90
CA THR A 66 4.99 15.12 8.76
C THR A 66 5.45 14.56 10.11
N LEU A 67 4.69 13.65 10.71
CA LEU A 67 5.06 12.98 11.96
C LEU A 67 6.29 12.08 11.77
N GLU A 68 6.36 11.33 10.67
CA GLU A 68 7.53 10.51 10.33
C GLU A 68 8.80 11.37 10.23
N GLY A 69 8.75 12.51 9.52
CA GLY A 69 9.88 13.43 9.46
C GLY A 69 10.26 14.10 10.78
N LEU A 70 9.35 14.13 11.78
CA LEU A 70 9.69 14.53 13.14
C LEU A 70 10.39 13.40 13.90
N VAL A 71 9.88 12.17 13.77
CA VAL A 71 10.45 11.00 14.43
C VAL A 71 11.84 10.70 13.90
N ASP A 72 12.08 10.82 12.60
CA ASP A 72 13.39 10.62 11.96
C ASP A 72 14.49 11.53 12.55
N ARG A 73 14.13 12.68 13.12
CA ARG A 73 15.08 13.56 13.84
C ARG A 73 15.41 13.10 15.27
N VAL A 74 14.55 12.29 15.86
CA VAL A 74 14.70 11.79 17.24
C VAL A 74 15.29 10.38 17.24
N ASP A 75 14.85 9.55 16.30
CA ASP A 75 15.23 8.15 16.14
C ASP A 75 15.38 7.83 14.64
N PRO A 76 16.61 7.89 14.09
CA PRO A 76 16.87 7.62 12.67
C PRO A 76 16.64 6.15 12.25
N ASP A 77 16.59 5.22 13.20
CA ASP A 77 16.36 3.80 12.94
C ASP A 77 14.86 3.43 12.99
N TYR A 78 14.00 4.42 13.23
CA TYR A 78 12.56 4.23 13.32
C TYR A 78 11.96 3.80 11.97
N ASN A 79 11.27 2.65 11.97
CA ASN A 79 10.49 2.18 10.83
C ASN A 79 8.99 2.14 11.19
N ILE A 80 8.21 3.00 10.51
CA ILE A 80 6.77 3.13 10.74
C ILE A 80 6.00 1.84 10.43
N TYR A 81 6.45 1.05 9.45
CA TYR A 81 5.81 -0.21 9.07
C TYR A 81 5.98 -1.28 10.16
N THR A 82 7.19 -1.37 10.73
CA THR A 82 7.47 -2.27 11.87
C THR A 82 6.63 -1.91 13.09
N MET A 83 6.41 -0.62 13.33
CA MET A 83 5.56 -0.18 14.43
C MET A 83 4.06 -0.44 14.18
N ALA A 84 3.61 -0.36 12.93
CA ALA A 84 2.22 -0.61 12.55
C ALA A 84 1.89 -2.11 12.44
N LEU A 85 2.90 -2.97 12.23
CA LEU A 85 2.79 -4.41 11.97
C LEU A 85 1.81 -5.13 12.92
N PRO A 86 1.87 -4.97 14.26
CA PRO A 86 0.95 -5.67 15.16
C PRO A 86 -0.53 -5.32 14.91
N VAL A 87 -0.82 -4.05 14.66
CA VAL A 87 -2.19 -3.57 14.38
C VAL A 87 -2.63 -4.00 12.99
N THR A 88 -1.72 -3.92 12.01
CA THR A 88 -1.97 -4.32 10.62
C THR A 88 -2.27 -5.82 10.53
N LEU A 89 -1.43 -6.67 11.14
CA LEU A 89 -1.64 -8.12 11.19
C LEU A 89 -2.97 -8.46 11.84
N ARG A 90 -3.31 -7.84 12.98
CA ARG A 90 -4.61 -8.05 13.62
C ARG A 90 -5.77 -7.75 12.69
N ARG A 91 -5.69 -6.67 11.90
CA ARG A 91 -6.75 -6.30 10.93
C ARG A 91 -6.79 -7.25 9.74
N LEU A 92 -5.64 -7.62 9.19
CA LEU A 92 -5.55 -8.57 8.07
C LEU A 92 -6.10 -9.95 8.45
N LEU A 93 -5.81 -10.41 9.67
CA LEU A 93 -6.28 -11.69 10.21
C LEU A 93 -7.70 -11.62 10.82
N SER A 94 -8.38 -10.48 10.74
CA SER A 94 -9.77 -10.31 11.22
C SER A 94 -10.72 -9.89 10.09
N PRO A 95 -10.94 -10.74 9.06
CA PRO A 95 -11.82 -10.41 7.95
C PRO A 95 -13.27 -10.23 8.39
N ALA A 96 -13.89 -9.14 7.92
CA ALA A 96 -15.25 -8.75 8.31
C ALA A 96 -16.34 -9.58 7.60
N THR A 97 -16.13 -9.98 6.35
CA THR A 97 -17.12 -10.71 5.54
C THR A 97 -16.95 -12.23 5.68
N ALA A 98 -18.03 -12.98 5.43
CA ALA A 98 -17.99 -14.45 5.44
C ALA A 98 -17.05 -15.00 4.36
N GLU A 99 -17.15 -14.45 3.15
CA GLU A 99 -16.28 -14.79 2.03
C GLU A 99 -14.79 -14.57 2.35
N ALA A 100 -14.43 -13.43 2.98
CA ALA A 100 -13.04 -13.18 3.33
C ALA A 100 -12.54 -14.07 4.48
N ARG A 101 -13.43 -14.49 5.41
CA ARG A 101 -13.08 -15.50 6.42
C ARG A 101 -12.81 -16.85 5.79
N GLU A 102 -13.62 -17.24 4.82
CA GLU A 102 -13.46 -18.51 4.10
C GLU A 102 -12.20 -18.51 3.25
N ALA A 103 -11.96 -17.45 2.46
CA ALA A 103 -10.72 -17.29 1.70
C ALA A 103 -9.46 -17.29 2.59
N LEU A 104 -9.50 -16.63 3.75
CA LEU A 104 -8.40 -16.67 4.71
C LEU A 104 -8.21 -18.07 5.30
N ARG A 105 -9.31 -18.78 5.59
CA ARG A 105 -9.28 -20.15 6.10
C ARG A 105 -8.69 -21.11 5.07
N GLU A 106 -9.13 -21.05 3.82
CA GLU A 106 -8.61 -21.88 2.71
C GLU A 106 -7.13 -21.63 2.44
N ARG A 107 -6.68 -20.37 2.58
CA ARG A 107 -5.28 -19.99 2.46
C ARG A 107 -4.42 -20.57 3.58
N LEU A 108 -4.89 -20.50 4.84
CA LEU A 108 -4.10 -20.86 6.01
C LEU A 108 -4.24 -22.32 6.44
N LEU A 109 -5.37 -22.96 6.13
CA LEU A 109 -5.69 -24.32 6.56
C LEU A 109 -5.83 -25.28 5.37
N THR A 110 -5.52 -26.54 5.60
CA THR A 110 -5.91 -27.66 4.74
C THR A 110 -7.40 -27.96 4.91
N GLU A 111 -7.95 -28.78 4.02
CA GLU A 111 -9.35 -29.23 4.13
C GLU A 111 -9.63 -29.97 5.44
N ASP A 112 -8.61 -30.66 5.97
CA ASP A 112 -8.65 -31.37 7.26
C ASP A 112 -8.50 -30.44 8.48
N GLY A 113 -8.28 -29.13 8.25
CA GLY A 113 -8.15 -28.12 9.31
C GLY A 113 -6.74 -27.99 9.89
N GLU A 114 -5.73 -28.60 9.28
CA GLU A 114 -4.32 -28.43 9.67
C GLU A 114 -3.72 -27.14 9.09
N VAL A 115 -2.73 -26.56 9.78
CA VAL A 115 -2.09 -25.31 9.35
C VAL A 115 -1.12 -25.57 8.20
N LYS A 116 -1.25 -24.81 7.11
CA LYS A 116 -0.31 -24.78 5.98
C LYS A 116 0.91 -23.93 6.35
N TRP A 117 1.85 -24.48 7.10
CA TRP A 117 3.06 -23.77 7.55
C TRP A 117 3.86 -23.11 6.42
N ASN A 118 3.89 -23.74 5.24
CA ASN A 118 4.56 -23.22 4.04
C ASN A 118 3.98 -21.91 3.50
N GLN A 119 2.82 -21.47 3.99
CA GLN A 119 2.20 -20.18 3.63
C GLN A 119 2.45 -19.08 4.69
N LEU A 120 3.08 -19.44 5.80
CA LEU A 120 3.37 -18.56 6.95
C LEU A 120 4.87 -18.27 7.12
N GLU A 121 5.74 -18.97 6.38
CA GLU A 121 7.16 -18.64 6.20
C GLU A 121 7.36 -17.62 5.07
#